data_AF-H8IKJ2-F1
#
_entry.id   AF-H8IKJ2-F1
#
_cell.length_a   1.000
_cell.length_b   1.000
_cell.length_c   1.000
_cell.angle_alpha   90.00
_cell.angle_beta   90.00
_cell.angle_gamma   90.00
#
_symmetry.space_group_name_H-M   'P 1'
#
loop_
_entity.id
_entity.type
_entity.pdbx_description
1 polymer ?
#
loop_
_entity_poly.entity_id
_entity_poly.type
_entity_poly.pdbx_seq_one_letter_code
_entity_poly.pdbx_strand_id
1 'polypeptide(L)'
;MHDQTPCIDFGELESVYAPLAESLRRLIDISIRTEAGAAAVAAATSKIDSAAAELSGALKPGPFGVHRNPDGQTIAWGNAVVGLRNPIAPPLVIHHEPDGLVWSEFVLGAAYEGPPDTVHGGVCALVLDHVLGATAHQPDKPAFTGTLTLRYRRPTALGRPLRAQAHVERVEGVKTFAVGHLADEHGVTVEAEGIFIHPRPAAE
;
A
#
# COMPACT_ATOMS: atom_id res chain seq x y z
N MET A 1 -9.42 36.49 -15.35
CA MET A 1 -9.93 35.30 -16.07
C MET A 1 -9.85 34.17 -15.07
N HIS A 2 -10.98 33.79 -14.47
CA HIS A 2 -11.00 32.80 -13.38
C HIS A 2 -10.61 31.44 -13.96
N ASP A 3 -9.48 30.92 -13.54
CA ASP A 3 -9.02 29.56 -13.83
C ASP A 3 -9.95 28.59 -13.08
N GLN A 4 -11.03 28.18 -13.75
CA GLN A 4 -11.92 27.13 -13.27
C GLN A 4 -11.29 25.77 -13.58
N THR A 5 -10.15 25.49 -12.93
CA THR A 5 -9.78 24.09 -12.72
C THR A 5 -10.84 23.53 -11.77
N PRO A 6 -11.68 22.55 -12.17
CA PRO A 6 -12.67 21.99 -11.27
C PRO A 6 -11.95 21.46 -10.04
N CYS A 7 -12.29 22.00 -8.87
CA CYS A 7 -11.83 21.47 -7.59
C CYS A 7 -12.33 20.03 -7.53
N ILE A 8 -11.41 19.07 -7.69
CA ILE A 8 -11.76 17.66 -7.59
C ILE A 8 -12.15 17.40 -6.14
N ASP A 9 -13.42 17.09 -5.89
CA ASP A 9 -13.88 16.64 -4.58
C ASP A 9 -13.41 15.20 -4.36
N PHE A 10 -12.30 15.07 -3.64
CA PHE A 10 -11.73 13.77 -3.32
C PHE A 10 -12.57 13.00 -2.29
N GLY A 11 -13.42 13.65 -1.49
CA GLY A 11 -14.36 12.96 -0.60
C GLY A 11 -15.47 12.27 -1.39
N GLU A 12 -16.03 12.96 -2.39
CA GLU A 12 -17.01 12.35 -3.31
C GLU A 12 -16.39 11.19 -4.09
N LEU A 13 -15.19 11.38 -4.65
CA LEU A 13 -14.49 10.30 -5.35
C LEU A 13 -14.10 9.13 -4.46
N GLU A 14 -13.78 9.36 -3.18
CA GLU A 14 -13.53 8.26 -2.25
C GLU A 14 -14.79 7.42 -2.06
N SER A 15 -15.94 8.07 -1.82
CA SER A 15 -17.23 7.39 -1.63
C SER A 15 -17.66 6.54 -2.83
N VAL A 16 -17.25 6.93 -4.04
CA VAL A 16 -17.56 6.21 -5.29
C VAL A 16 -16.61 5.03 -5.52
N TYR A 17 -15.30 5.22 -5.32
CA TYR A 17 -14.30 4.25 -5.77
C TYR A 17 -13.79 3.31 -4.68
N ALA A 18 -13.88 3.68 -3.39
CA ALA A 18 -13.52 2.77 -2.30
C ALA A 18 -14.39 1.49 -2.28
N PRO A 19 -15.73 1.55 -2.46
CA PRO A 19 -16.57 0.34 -2.50
C PRO A 19 -16.24 -0.58 -3.68
N LEU A 20 -15.83 -0.03 -4.82
CA LEU A 20 -15.37 -0.81 -5.97
C LEU A 20 -14.11 -1.60 -5.62
N ALA A 21 -13.09 -0.93 -5.07
CA ALA A 21 -11.86 -1.60 -4.65
C ALA A 21 -12.12 -2.67 -3.57
N GLU A 22 -13.03 -2.40 -2.63
CA GLU A 22 -13.42 -3.36 -1.60
C GLU A 22 -14.12 -4.60 -2.17
N SER A 23 -15.03 -4.40 -3.13
CA SER A 23 -15.67 -5.50 -3.85
C SER A 23 -14.65 -6.35 -4.61
N LEU A 24 -13.65 -5.72 -5.20
CA LEU A 24 -12.54 -6.41 -5.88
C LEU A 24 -11.64 -7.17 -4.89
N ARG A 25 -11.30 -6.61 -3.73
CA ARG A 25 -10.54 -7.30 -2.67
C ARG A 25 -11.24 -8.57 -2.23
N ARG A 26 -12.55 -8.48 -1.97
CA ARG A 26 -13.37 -9.65 -1.64
C ARG A 26 -13.36 -10.69 -2.75
N LEU A 27 -13.44 -10.27 -4.00
CA LEU A 27 -13.42 -11.18 -5.15
C LEU A 27 -12.07 -11.87 -5.34
N ILE A 28 -10.94 -11.16 -5.12
CA ILE A 28 -9.58 -11.74 -5.17
C ILE A 28 -9.46 -12.88 -4.15
N ASP A 29 -9.88 -12.63 -2.91
CA ASP A 29 -9.86 -13.66 -1.86
C ASP A 29 -10.74 -14.87 -2.23
N ILE A 30 -11.97 -14.63 -2.69
CA ILE A 30 -12.88 -15.69 -3.12
C ILE A 30 -12.32 -16.47 -4.32
N SER A 31 -11.71 -15.79 -5.30
CA SER A 31 -11.19 -16.45 -6.51
C SER A 31 -10.04 -17.40 -6.21
N ILE A 32 -9.28 -17.14 -5.14
CA ILE A 32 -8.19 -18.01 -4.68
C ILE A 32 -8.76 -19.25 -3.98
N ARG A 33 -9.83 -19.09 -3.18
CA ARG A 33 -10.32 -20.12 -2.25
C ARG A 33 -11.53 -20.92 -2.74
N THR A 34 -12.17 -20.52 -3.83
CA THR A 34 -13.41 -21.13 -4.31
C THR A 34 -13.20 -22.53 -4.90
N GLU A 35 -14.07 -23.47 -4.55
CA GLU A 35 -14.18 -24.80 -5.15
C GLU A 35 -15.45 -24.95 -6.01
N ALA A 36 -16.06 -23.82 -6.39
CA ALA A 36 -17.30 -23.82 -7.17
C ALA A 36 -17.15 -24.54 -8.52
N GLY A 37 -18.22 -25.23 -8.94
CA GLY A 37 -18.24 -25.95 -10.22
C GLY A 37 -18.15 -25.03 -11.45
N ALA A 38 -17.76 -25.62 -12.59
CA ALA A 38 -17.46 -24.88 -13.83
C ALA A 38 -18.57 -23.91 -14.29
N ALA A 39 -19.85 -24.27 -14.12
CA ALA A 39 -20.98 -23.41 -14.49
C ALA A 39 -21.03 -22.12 -13.65
N ALA A 40 -20.77 -22.21 -12.34
CA ALA A 40 -20.74 -21.04 -11.45
C ALA A 40 -19.53 -20.15 -11.76
N VAL A 41 -18.37 -20.76 -12.02
CA VAL A 41 -17.15 -20.04 -12.44
C VAL A 41 -17.41 -19.27 -13.74
N ALA A 42 -17.96 -19.92 -14.77
CA ALA A 42 -18.27 -19.26 -16.04
C ALA A 42 -19.25 -18.08 -15.88
N ALA A 43 -20.28 -18.25 -15.05
CA ALA A 43 -21.23 -17.17 -14.75
C ALA A 43 -20.59 -16.00 -14.00
N ALA A 44 -19.65 -16.26 -13.09
CA ALA A 44 -18.89 -15.23 -12.40
C ALA A 44 -17.96 -14.48 -13.36
N THR A 45 -17.20 -15.20 -14.20
CA THR A 45 -16.32 -14.62 -15.22
C THR A 45 -17.08 -13.68 -16.15
N SER A 46 -18.24 -14.09 -16.67
CA SER A 46 -19.06 -13.24 -17.54
C SER A 46 -19.50 -11.94 -16.87
N LYS A 47 -19.80 -11.96 -15.56
CA LYS A 47 -20.15 -10.74 -14.80
C LYS A 47 -18.94 -9.83 -14.61
N ILE A 48 -17.77 -10.40 -14.34
CA ILE A 48 -16.51 -9.66 -14.20
C ILE A 48 -16.16 -8.97 -15.52
N ASP A 49 -16.23 -9.70 -16.64
CA ASP A 49 -15.95 -9.16 -17.97
C ASP A 49 -16.94 -8.05 -18.35
N SER A 50 -18.23 -8.21 -18.02
CA SER A 50 -19.23 -7.16 -18.23
C SER A 50 -18.93 -5.90 -17.42
N ALA A 51 -18.55 -6.05 -16.15
CA ALA A 51 -18.17 -4.92 -15.30
C ALA A 51 -16.90 -4.23 -15.82
N ALA A 52 -15.91 -5.01 -16.28
CA ALA A 52 -14.70 -4.48 -16.89
C ALA A 52 -15.01 -3.69 -18.17
N ALA A 53 -15.89 -4.21 -19.04
CA ALA A 53 -16.33 -3.52 -20.25
C ALA A 53 -17.00 -2.18 -19.93
N GLU A 54 -17.91 -2.15 -18.95
CA GLU A 54 -18.60 -0.93 -18.52
C GLU A 54 -17.61 0.13 -17.98
N LEU A 55 -16.73 -0.26 -17.05
CA LEU A 55 -15.75 0.64 -16.44
C LEU A 55 -14.69 1.12 -17.45
N SER A 56 -14.39 0.32 -18.47
CA SER A 56 -13.40 0.68 -19.50
C SER A 56 -13.84 1.83 -20.42
N GLY A 57 -15.12 2.22 -20.40
CA GLY A 57 -15.64 3.33 -21.19
C GLY A 57 -15.07 4.71 -20.82
N ALA A 58 -14.46 4.86 -19.65
CA ALA A 58 -13.94 6.13 -19.13
C ALA A 58 -12.61 5.97 -18.37
N LEU A 59 -11.59 5.40 -19.02
CA LEU A 59 -10.26 5.27 -18.43
C LEU A 59 -9.47 6.58 -18.47
N LYS A 60 -8.70 6.85 -17.40
CA LYS A 60 -7.68 7.90 -17.41
C LYS A 60 -6.59 7.54 -18.43
N PRO A 61 -6.14 8.47 -19.29
CA PRO A 61 -4.96 8.24 -20.10
C PRO A 61 -3.70 8.20 -19.22
N GLY A 62 -2.89 7.16 -19.38
CA GLY A 62 -1.63 6.98 -18.64
C GLY A 62 -1.82 6.54 -17.17
N PRO A 63 -0.74 6.57 -16.37
CA PRO A 63 -0.78 6.13 -14.97
C PRO A 63 -1.63 7.06 -14.10
N PHE A 64 -2.11 6.56 -12.96
CA PHE A 64 -2.84 7.37 -11.97
C PHE A 64 -1.96 8.52 -11.46
N GLY A 65 -0.73 8.23 -11.04
CA GLY A 65 0.22 9.22 -10.54
C GLY A 65 -0.04 9.62 -9.09
N VAL A 66 0.47 10.79 -8.72
CA VAL A 66 0.32 11.38 -7.38
C VAL A 66 -0.38 12.72 -7.54
N HIS A 67 -1.46 12.90 -6.79
CA HIS A 67 -2.25 14.12 -6.75
C HIS A 67 -2.11 14.82 -5.39
N ARG A 68 -2.55 16.07 -5.30
CA ARG A 68 -2.72 16.78 -4.03
C ARG A 68 -4.14 17.31 -3.92
N ASN A 69 -4.73 17.18 -2.74
CA ASN A 69 -5.98 17.88 -2.44
C ASN A 69 -5.70 19.33 -2.03
N PRO A 70 -6.73 20.19 -1.96
CA PRO A 70 -6.59 21.59 -1.51
C PRO A 70 -5.98 21.72 -0.11
N ASP A 71 -6.14 20.72 0.75
CA ASP A 71 -5.59 20.69 2.11
C ASP A 71 -4.10 20.27 2.16
N GLY A 72 -3.47 20.03 0.99
CA GLY A 72 -2.06 19.66 0.87
C GLY A 72 -1.76 18.17 1.10
N GLN A 73 -2.78 17.35 1.35
CA GLN A 73 -2.64 15.90 1.46
C GLN A 73 -2.28 15.27 0.11
N THR A 74 -1.30 14.38 0.14
CA THR A 74 -0.89 13.62 -1.03
C THR A 74 -1.85 12.46 -1.28
N ILE A 75 -2.36 12.36 -2.50
CA ILE A 75 -3.30 11.33 -2.95
C ILE A 75 -2.58 10.41 -3.92
N ALA A 76 -2.32 9.19 -3.46
CA ALA A 76 -1.66 8.13 -4.21
C ALA A 76 -2.58 6.91 -4.35
N TRP A 77 -3.83 7.10 -4.77
CA TRP A 77 -4.84 6.02 -4.77
C TRP A 77 -4.53 4.83 -5.69
N GLY A 78 -3.62 4.98 -6.65
CA GLY A 78 -3.10 3.87 -7.47
C GLY A 78 -1.88 3.16 -6.86
N ASN A 79 -1.37 3.61 -5.72
CA ASN A 79 -0.16 3.07 -5.09
C ASN A 79 -0.32 1.57 -4.77
N ALA A 80 0.77 0.79 -4.89
CA ALA A 80 0.75 -0.66 -4.69
C ALA A 80 0.65 -1.09 -3.21
N VAL A 81 0.81 -0.16 -2.25
CA VAL A 81 0.85 -0.45 -0.82
C VAL A 81 -0.31 0.18 -0.06
N VAL A 82 -0.64 1.44 -0.36
CA VAL A 82 -1.70 2.22 0.33
C VAL A 82 -2.75 2.78 -0.64
N GLY A 83 -2.79 2.26 -1.87
CA GLY A 83 -3.69 2.77 -2.90
C GLY A 83 -5.13 2.40 -2.63
N LEU A 84 -5.96 3.39 -2.30
CA LEU A 84 -7.41 3.21 -2.10
C LEU A 84 -8.09 2.50 -3.27
N ARG A 85 -7.72 2.86 -4.51
CA ARG A 85 -8.27 2.27 -5.76
C ARG A 85 -7.52 1.02 -6.21
N ASN A 86 -6.52 0.59 -5.48
CA ASN A 86 -5.71 -0.57 -5.82
C ASN A 86 -6.15 -1.78 -4.95
N PRO A 87 -6.85 -2.77 -5.52
CA PRO A 87 -7.33 -3.90 -4.74
C PRO A 87 -6.22 -4.91 -4.37
N ILE A 88 -5.02 -4.80 -4.96
CA ILE A 88 -3.87 -5.60 -4.50
C ILE A 88 -3.11 -4.96 -3.35
N ALA A 89 -3.36 -3.68 -3.04
CA ALA A 89 -2.70 -3.01 -1.93
C ALA A 89 -3.07 -3.68 -0.61
N PRO A 90 -2.08 -4.04 0.24
CA PRO A 90 -2.35 -4.46 1.61
C PRO A 90 -3.21 -3.42 2.34
N PRO A 91 -4.08 -3.83 3.29
CA PRO A 91 -5.02 -2.93 3.95
C PRO A 91 -4.33 -2.10 5.05
N LEU A 92 -3.24 -1.41 4.71
CA LEU A 92 -2.49 -0.60 5.66
C LEU A 92 -3.20 0.73 5.92
N VAL A 93 -3.31 1.07 7.19
CA VAL A 93 -3.56 2.44 7.64
C VAL A 93 -2.32 2.91 8.37
N ILE A 94 -1.67 3.96 7.85
CA ILE A 94 -0.41 4.47 8.40
C ILE A 94 -0.71 5.50 9.48
N HIS A 95 -0.17 5.28 10.66
CA HIS A 95 -0.25 6.18 11.81
C HIS A 95 1.12 6.79 12.08
N HIS A 96 1.13 8.09 12.38
CA HIS A 96 2.33 8.84 12.75
C HIS A 96 2.17 9.37 14.17
N GLU A 97 3.13 9.06 15.03
CA GLU A 97 3.19 9.56 16.40
C GLU A 97 4.08 10.81 16.50
N PRO A 98 3.86 11.69 17.51
CA PRO A 98 4.66 12.88 17.71
C PRO A 98 6.15 12.64 17.95
N ASP A 99 6.53 11.45 18.44
CA ASP A 99 7.91 11.05 18.69
C ASP A 99 8.64 10.51 17.45
N GLY A 100 7.96 10.46 16.30
CA GLY A 100 8.50 9.97 15.03
C GLY A 100 8.28 8.48 14.78
N LEU A 101 7.58 7.77 15.67
CA LEU A 101 7.15 6.40 15.41
C LEU A 101 6.09 6.38 14.29
N VAL A 102 6.30 5.54 13.30
CA VAL A 102 5.30 5.23 12.27
C VAL A 102 4.88 3.78 12.42
N TRP A 103 3.58 3.51 12.36
CA TRP A 103 3.07 2.16 12.54
C TRP A 103 1.77 1.88 11.77
N SER A 104 1.46 0.59 11.62
CA SER A 104 0.21 0.10 11.03
C SER A 104 -0.16 -1.25 11.63
N GLU A 105 -1.45 -1.48 11.86
CA GLU A 105 -2.02 -2.76 12.28
C GLU A 105 -2.99 -3.28 11.22
N PHE A 106 -2.85 -4.55 10.85
CA PHE A 106 -3.57 -5.13 9.72
C PHE A 106 -3.59 -6.66 9.77
N VAL A 107 -4.38 -7.26 8.88
CA VAL A 107 -4.41 -8.71 8.66
C VAL A 107 -4.19 -8.97 7.16
N LEU A 108 -3.30 -9.91 6.85
CA LEU A 108 -3.04 -10.34 5.47
C LEU A 108 -3.71 -11.69 5.22
N GLY A 109 -4.64 -11.73 4.26
CA GLY A 109 -5.35 -12.95 3.84
C GLY A 109 -4.72 -13.64 2.61
N ALA A 110 -5.46 -14.58 2.01
CA ALA A 110 -5.03 -15.45 0.91
C ALA A 110 -4.34 -14.74 -0.27
N ALA A 111 -4.73 -13.49 -0.57
CA ALA A 111 -4.13 -12.69 -1.62
C ALA A 111 -2.62 -12.43 -1.44
N TYR A 112 -2.09 -12.62 -0.24
CA TYR A 112 -0.71 -12.30 0.14
C TYR A 112 0.11 -13.54 0.54
N GLU A 113 -0.45 -14.73 0.35
CA GLU A 113 0.19 -15.99 0.68
C GLU A 113 1.41 -16.24 -0.22
N GLY A 114 2.48 -16.79 0.36
CA GLY A 114 3.65 -17.27 -0.36
C GLY A 114 3.81 -18.77 -0.15
N PRO A 115 4.70 -19.21 0.76
CA PRO A 115 4.64 -20.58 1.25
C PRO A 115 3.31 -20.85 1.99
N PRO A 116 2.87 -22.11 2.07
CA PRO A 116 1.62 -22.49 2.72
C PRO A 116 1.47 -21.87 4.12
N ASP A 117 0.30 -21.27 4.38
CA ASP A 117 -0.10 -20.63 5.65
C ASP A 117 0.76 -19.43 6.07
N THR A 118 1.60 -18.89 5.18
CA THR A 118 2.53 -17.80 5.49
C THR A 118 2.45 -16.66 4.48
N VAL A 119 2.63 -15.44 4.97
CA VAL A 119 2.75 -14.26 4.13
C VAL A 119 4.01 -14.38 3.28
N HIS A 120 3.90 -14.11 1.98
CA HIS A 120 5.04 -14.11 1.08
C HIS A 120 6.11 -13.11 1.57
N GLY A 121 7.38 -13.52 1.59
CA GLY A 121 8.47 -12.66 2.08
C GLY A 121 8.54 -11.32 1.35
N GLY A 122 8.33 -11.33 0.02
CA GLY A 122 8.22 -10.11 -0.78
C GLY A 122 7.08 -9.17 -0.39
N VAL A 123 5.97 -9.67 0.17
CA VAL A 123 4.89 -8.83 0.71
C VAL A 123 5.31 -8.23 2.05
N CYS A 124 6.00 -9.00 2.90
CA CYS A 124 6.60 -8.44 4.12
C CYS A 124 7.58 -7.31 3.79
N ALA A 125 8.42 -7.50 2.77
CA ALA A 125 9.33 -6.49 2.27
C ALA A 125 8.61 -5.25 1.73
N LEU A 126 7.52 -5.44 0.96
CA LEU A 126 6.68 -4.36 0.44
C LEU A 126 6.09 -3.49 1.56
N VAL A 127 5.55 -4.14 2.60
CA VAL A 127 4.99 -3.42 3.77
C VAL A 127 6.09 -2.67 4.50
N LEU A 128 7.23 -3.30 4.77
CA LEU A 128 8.33 -2.69 5.50
C LEU A 128 8.96 -1.53 4.71
N ASP A 129 9.18 -1.65 3.41
CA ASP A 129 9.65 -0.55 2.57
C ASP A 129 8.76 0.69 2.73
N HIS A 130 7.43 0.50 2.71
CA HIS A 130 6.49 1.60 2.84
C HIS A 130 6.50 2.22 4.24
N VAL A 131 6.46 1.39 5.29
CA VAL A 131 6.43 1.88 6.69
C VAL A 131 7.73 2.59 7.05
N LEU A 132 8.89 2.07 6.63
CA LEU A 132 10.17 2.76 6.79
C LEU A 132 10.23 4.05 5.94
N GLY A 133 9.75 4.02 4.70
CA GLY A 133 9.72 5.21 3.84
C GLY A 133 8.84 6.32 4.39
N ALA A 134 7.74 5.97 5.06
CA ALA A 134 6.85 6.90 5.72
C ALA A 134 7.53 7.65 6.89
N THR A 135 8.54 7.07 7.56
CA THR A 135 9.32 7.81 8.58
C THR A 135 10.21 8.89 7.96
N ALA A 136 10.66 8.68 6.71
CA ALA A 136 11.52 9.61 5.98
C ALA A 136 10.72 10.64 5.16
N HIS A 137 9.41 10.45 5.02
CA HIS A 137 8.59 11.33 4.20
C HIS A 137 8.46 12.72 4.83
N GLN A 138 8.75 13.75 4.04
CA GLN A 138 8.59 15.14 4.43
C GLN A 138 7.69 15.83 3.41
N PRO A 139 6.85 16.81 3.83
CA PRO A 139 6.12 17.66 2.89
C PRO A 139 7.06 18.22 1.83
N ASP A 140 6.66 18.09 0.56
CA ASP A 140 7.40 18.58 -0.61
C ASP A 140 8.80 17.99 -0.85
N LYS A 141 9.22 16.98 -0.08
CA LYS A 141 10.53 16.36 -0.21
C LYS A 141 10.40 14.83 -0.28
N PRO A 142 10.27 14.26 -1.49
CA PRO A 142 10.20 12.81 -1.63
C PRO A 142 11.49 12.17 -1.10
N ALA A 143 11.32 11.02 -0.45
CA ALA A 143 12.39 10.15 -0.02
C ALA A 143 12.32 8.90 -0.89
N PHE A 144 13.43 8.55 -1.56
CA PHE A 144 13.52 7.36 -2.40
C PHE A 144 14.28 6.27 -1.66
N THR A 145 13.79 5.03 -1.70
CA THR A 145 14.52 3.88 -1.17
C THR A 145 15.84 3.74 -1.93
N GLY A 146 16.96 3.94 -1.24
CA GLY A 146 18.30 3.65 -1.76
C GLY A 146 18.74 2.23 -1.45
N THR A 147 18.42 1.73 -0.25
CA THR A 147 18.73 0.35 0.16
C THR A 147 17.70 -0.13 1.18
N LEU A 148 17.30 -1.39 1.07
CA LEU A 148 16.46 -2.09 2.04
C LEU A 148 17.12 -3.42 2.40
N THR A 149 17.39 -3.63 3.68
CA THR A 149 17.94 -4.87 4.23
C THR A 149 16.91 -5.51 5.14
N LEU A 150 16.60 -6.78 4.91
CA LEU A 150 15.60 -7.54 5.69
C LEU A 150 16.23 -8.74 6.37
N ARG A 151 15.78 -9.06 7.58
CA ARG A 151 16.09 -10.30 8.29
C ARG A 151 14.79 -11.01 8.68
N TYR A 152 14.50 -12.13 8.00
CA TYR A 152 13.37 -12.99 8.32
C TYR A 152 13.74 -13.89 9.50
N ARG A 153 13.18 -13.60 10.69
CA ARG A 153 13.49 -14.30 11.93
C ARG A 153 12.66 -15.57 12.09
N ARG A 154 11.41 -15.52 11.66
CA ARG A 154 10.44 -16.62 11.71
C ARG A 154 9.33 -16.39 10.67
N PRO A 155 8.53 -17.42 10.36
CA PRO A 155 7.37 -17.26 9.47
C PRO A 155 6.41 -16.18 9.98
N THR A 156 5.88 -15.39 9.04
CA THR A 156 4.76 -14.47 9.29
C THR A 156 3.47 -15.21 8.95
N ALA A 157 2.67 -15.55 9.96
CA ALA A 157 1.45 -16.33 9.77
C ALA A 157 0.39 -15.54 8.99
N LEU A 158 -0.27 -16.21 8.05
CA LEU A 158 -1.39 -15.66 7.30
C LEU A 158 -2.65 -15.58 8.18
N GLY A 159 -3.52 -14.59 7.95
CA GLY A 159 -4.82 -14.47 8.63
C GLY A 159 -4.73 -14.11 10.12
N ARG A 160 -3.56 -13.68 10.61
CA ARG A 160 -3.36 -13.24 11.99
C ARG A 160 -3.14 -11.72 12.06
N PRO A 161 -3.47 -11.08 13.20
CA PRO A 161 -3.12 -9.69 13.43
C PRO A 161 -1.60 -9.47 13.34
N LEU A 162 -1.21 -8.49 12.55
CA LEU A 162 0.18 -8.07 12.36
C LEU A 162 0.31 -6.59 12.70
N ARG A 163 1.49 -6.23 13.21
CA ARG A 163 1.90 -4.85 13.44
C ARG A 163 3.21 -4.58 12.73
N ALA A 164 3.23 -3.59 11.85
CA ALA A 164 4.45 -3.03 11.28
C ALA A 164 4.76 -1.71 11.97
N GLN A 165 6.03 -1.48 12.32
CA GLN A 165 6.45 -0.19 12.89
C GLN A 165 7.89 0.16 12.52
N ALA A 166 8.18 1.46 12.42
CA ALA A 166 9.49 1.98 12.12
C ALA A 166 9.73 3.36 12.76
N HIS A 167 10.99 3.72 12.91
CA HIS A 167 11.42 5.07 13.27
C HIS A 167 12.75 5.42 12.59
N VAL A 168 13.08 6.70 12.55
CA VAL A 168 14.39 7.17 12.08
C VAL A 168 15.44 6.88 13.14
N GLU A 169 16.47 6.12 12.79
CA GLU A 169 17.64 5.88 13.64
C GLU A 169 18.58 7.09 13.61
N ARG A 170 18.87 7.60 12.40
CA ARG A 170 19.77 8.75 12.19
C ARG A 170 19.61 9.37 10.81
N VAL A 171 20.12 10.59 10.66
CA VAL A 171 20.15 11.32 9.38
C VAL A 171 21.59 11.79 9.10
N GLU A 172 22.07 11.56 7.88
CA GLU A 172 23.39 11.99 7.42
C GLU A 172 23.32 12.62 6.03
N GLY A 173 23.38 13.95 5.99
CA GLY A 173 23.28 14.69 4.73
C GLY A 173 21.96 14.43 4.02
N VAL A 174 22.05 13.79 2.83
CA VAL A 174 20.86 13.43 2.02
C VAL A 174 20.24 12.08 2.38
N LYS A 175 20.83 11.36 3.35
CA LYS A 175 20.43 10.00 3.73
C LYS A 175 19.66 10.01 5.04
N THR A 176 18.50 9.37 5.05
CA THR A 176 17.74 9.03 6.25
C THR A 176 17.86 7.53 6.48
N PHE A 177 18.36 7.15 7.64
CA PHE A 177 18.47 5.75 8.06
C PHE A 177 17.29 5.44 8.99
N ALA A 178 16.46 4.50 8.59
CA ALA A 178 15.29 4.08 9.36
C ALA A 178 15.41 2.59 9.69
N VAL A 179 14.88 2.22 10.85
CA VAL A 179 14.81 0.83 11.30
C VAL A 179 13.38 0.51 11.68
N GLY A 180 12.97 -0.74 11.45
CA GLY A 180 11.61 -1.17 11.73
C GLY A 180 11.48 -2.68 11.73
N HIS A 181 10.27 -3.14 12.01
CA HIS A 181 9.96 -4.56 11.99
C HIS A 181 8.48 -4.83 11.73
N LEU A 182 8.21 -6.07 11.32
CA LEU A 182 6.90 -6.69 11.30
C LEU A 182 6.82 -7.68 12.47
N ALA A 183 5.71 -7.66 13.20
CA ALA A 183 5.48 -8.50 14.37
C ALA A 183 4.05 -9.06 14.38
N ASP A 184 3.89 -10.19 15.08
CA ASP A 184 2.59 -10.70 15.53
C ASP A 184 2.60 -10.82 17.07
N GLU A 185 1.58 -11.47 17.65
CA GLU A 185 1.45 -11.67 19.10
C GLU A 185 2.63 -12.39 19.77
N HIS A 186 3.44 -13.13 19.01
CA HIS A 186 4.61 -13.87 19.47
C HIS A 186 5.93 -13.09 19.29
N GLY A 187 5.88 -11.84 18.82
CA GLY A 187 7.04 -10.95 18.69
C GLY A 187 7.42 -10.63 17.25
N VAL A 188 8.70 -10.39 16.96
CA VAL A 188 9.15 -9.98 15.61
C VAL A 188 9.20 -11.17 14.64
N THR A 189 8.65 -11.01 13.44
CA THR A 189 8.79 -11.97 12.32
C THR A 189 9.87 -11.55 11.35
N VAL A 190 9.94 -10.25 11.03
CA VAL A 190 10.89 -9.67 10.07
C VAL A 190 11.42 -8.36 10.60
N GLU A 191 12.73 -8.19 10.62
CA GLU A 191 13.40 -6.91 10.88
C GLU A 191 13.78 -6.24 9.56
N ALA A 192 13.81 -4.91 9.54
CA ALA A 192 14.24 -4.12 8.38
C ALA A 192 15.09 -2.92 8.77
N GLU A 193 16.07 -2.64 7.92
CA GLU A 193 16.87 -1.42 7.90
C GLU A 193 16.77 -0.81 6.51
N GLY A 194 16.46 0.48 6.45
CA GLY A 194 16.25 1.22 5.20
C GLY A 194 17.13 2.47 5.13
N ILE A 195 17.68 2.72 3.97
CA ILE A 195 18.37 3.97 3.64
C ILE A 195 17.53 4.70 2.59
N PHE A 196 17.00 5.86 2.96
CA PHE A 196 16.18 6.70 2.09
C PHE A 196 16.95 7.95 1.69
N ILE A 197 16.82 8.33 0.42
CA ILE A 197 17.59 9.41 -0.20
C ILE A 197 16.64 10.55 -0.57
N HIS A 198 16.93 11.75 -0.07
CA HIS A 198 16.33 12.98 -0.58
C HIS A 198 17.20 13.52 -1.71
N PRO A 199 16.71 13.56 -2.97
CA PRO A 199 17.49 14.09 -4.06
C PRO A 199 17.78 15.58 -3.82
N ARG A 200 18.96 16.02 -4.25
CA ARG A 200 19.24 17.45 -4.34
C ARG A 200 18.31 18.05 -5.41
N PRO A 201 17.82 19.29 -5.21
CA PRO A 201 17.13 20.01 -6.28
C PRO A 201 18.00 19.97 -7.54
N ALA A 202 17.38 19.77 -8.71
CA ALA A 202 18.11 19.95 -9.96
C ALA A 202 18.70 21.37 -9.96
N ALA A 203 19.99 21.50 -10.25
CA ALA A 203 20.58 22.82 -10.47
C ALA A 203 19.91 23.41 -11.72
N GLU A 204 19.38 24.63 -11.59
CA GLU A 204 18.89 25.43 -12.72
C GLU A 204 20.02 25.77 -13.71
#